data_AF-A0A9Q3KRN2-F1
#
_entry.id   AF-A0A9Q3KRN2-F1
#
_cell.length_a   1.000
_cell.length_b   1.000
_cell.length_c   1.000
_cell.angle_alpha   90.00
_cell.angle_beta   90.00
_cell.angle_gamma   90.00
#
_symmetry.space_group_name_H-M   'P 1'
#
loop_
_entity.id
_entity.type
_entity.pdbx_description
1 polymer ?
#
loop_
_entity_poly.entity_id
_entity_poly.type
_entity_poly.pdbx_seq_one_letter_code
_entity_poly.pdbx_strand_id
1 'polypeptide(L)'
;MNLPLLSFHSSLEEQWYEAEEPEEIETVLKVVFTADHQYLDVFYKVKAEKLPPHHARDHHIELEGLLPPEALSRFQILKEASTTSPMLSDFNPSLTAIVDTDASDYAVRMKL
;
A
#
# COMPACT_ATOMS: atom_id res chain seq x y z
N MET A 1 21.41 -42.83 16.16
CA MET A 1 20.52 -41.88 15.48
C MET A 1 19.45 -41.45 16.46
N ASN A 2 19.59 -40.27 17.06
CA ASN A 2 18.49 -39.53 17.68
C ASN A 2 19.00 -38.08 17.88
N LEU A 3 18.43 -37.11 17.17
CA LEU A 3 18.78 -35.70 17.35
C LEU A 3 17.91 -35.12 18.49
N PRO A 4 18.48 -34.34 19.42
CA PRO A 4 17.67 -33.65 20.42
C PRO A 4 16.97 -32.45 19.78
N LEU A 5 15.69 -32.29 20.11
CA LEU A 5 14.86 -31.12 19.83
C LEU A 5 15.57 -29.86 20.35
N LEU A 6 15.92 -28.96 19.43
CA LEU A 6 16.39 -27.62 19.75
C LEU A 6 15.23 -26.84 20.37
N SER A 7 15.25 -26.74 21.70
CA SER A 7 14.57 -25.69 22.45
C SER A 7 15.29 -24.37 22.15
N PHE A 8 14.67 -23.52 21.35
CA PHE A 8 15.03 -22.10 21.27
C PHE A 8 13.95 -21.30 22.01
N HIS A 9 14.24 -20.91 23.25
CA HIS A 9 13.63 -19.74 23.87
C HIS A 9 14.58 -18.56 23.65
N SER A 10 14.12 -17.56 22.92
CA SER A 10 14.64 -16.19 22.90
C SER A 10 13.47 -15.33 22.41
N SER A 11 12.52 -14.94 23.27
CA SER A 11 12.61 -13.78 24.17
C SER A 11 13.00 -12.51 23.41
N LEU A 12 12.03 -11.57 23.39
CA LEU A 12 12.10 -10.16 22.98
C LEU A 12 11.63 -9.77 21.57
N GLU A 13 10.44 -10.22 21.15
CA GLU A 13 9.56 -9.45 20.23
C GLU A 13 8.08 -9.54 20.65
N GLU A 14 7.80 -9.56 21.95
CA GLU A 14 6.46 -9.21 22.47
C GLU A 14 6.37 -7.70 22.71
N GLN A 15 6.75 -6.90 21.71
CA GLN A 15 6.45 -5.47 21.72
C GLN A 15 5.09 -5.26 21.06
N TRP A 16 4.06 -5.37 21.91
CA TRP A 16 2.73 -4.79 21.75
C TRP A 16 2.10 -4.97 20.36
N TYR A 17 1.46 -6.12 20.13
CA TYR A 17 0.34 -6.16 19.19
C TYR A 17 -0.81 -5.40 19.85
N GLU A 18 -1.05 -4.16 19.44
CA GLU A 18 -2.41 -3.61 19.54
C GLU A 18 -3.29 -4.53 18.68
N ALA A 19 -4.04 -5.41 19.34
CA ALA A 19 -5.00 -6.26 18.67
C ALA A 19 -6.06 -5.34 18.05
N GLU A 20 -6.12 -5.27 16.71
CA GLU A 20 -7.25 -4.68 16.01
C GLU A 20 -8.55 -5.33 16.47
N GLU A 21 -9.63 -4.55 16.55
CA GLU A 21 -10.89 -5.06 17.05
C GLU A 21 -11.36 -6.24 16.18
N PRO A 22 -11.68 -7.40 16.78
CA PRO A 22 -11.98 -8.64 16.06
C PRO A 22 -13.16 -8.49 15.08
N GLU A 23 -14.02 -7.49 15.27
CA GLU A 23 -15.15 -7.18 14.40
C GLU A 23 -14.72 -6.74 12.98
N GLU A 24 -13.60 -6.02 12.84
CA GLU A 24 -13.11 -5.58 11.51
C GLU A 24 -12.61 -6.76 10.67
N ILE A 25 -11.90 -7.72 11.29
CA ILE A 25 -11.36 -8.90 10.60
C ILE A 25 -12.48 -9.86 10.17
N GLU A 26 -13.54 -9.99 10.97
CA GLU A 26 -14.68 -10.85 10.63
C GLU A 26 -15.40 -10.36 9.36
N THR A 27 -15.43 -9.05 9.11
CA THR A 27 -15.98 -8.51 7.86
C THR A 27 -15.13 -8.88 6.65
N VAL A 28 -13.80 -8.80 6.77
CA VAL A 28 -12.87 -9.18 5.69
C VAL A 28 -12.98 -10.67 5.37
N LEU A 29 -13.08 -11.53 6.39
CA LEU A 29 -13.26 -12.98 6.23
C LEU A 29 -14.51 -13.38 5.44
N LYS A 30 -15.58 -12.58 5.52
CA LYS A 30 -16.84 -12.82 4.79
C LYS A 30 -16.75 -12.46 3.31
N VAL A 31 -15.82 -11.59 2.93
CA VAL A 31 -15.68 -11.06 1.56
C VAL A 31 -14.52 -11.74 0.81
N VAL A 32 -13.46 -12.11 1.51
CA VAL A 32 -12.26 -12.73 0.91
C VAL A 32 -12.48 -14.23 0.69
N PHE A 33 -12.15 -14.70 -0.51
CA PHE A 33 -12.20 -16.11 -0.85
C PHE A 33 -11.32 -16.95 0.09
N THR A 34 -11.80 -18.14 0.44
CA THR A 34 -11.11 -19.05 1.37
C THR A 34 -9.70 -19.43 0.92
N ALA A 35 -9.44 -19.47 -0.40
CA ALA A 35 -8.11 -19.73 -0.95
C ALA A 35 -7.07 -18.63 -0.63
N ASP A 36 -7.54 -17.41 -0.40
CA ASP A 36 -6.71 -16.22 -0.18
C ASP A 36 -6.57 -15.86 1.30
N HIS A 37 -7.11 -16.69 2.21
CA HIS A 37 -7.04 -16.46 3.66
C HIS A 37 -5.59 -16.41 4.19
N GLN A 38 -4.62 -16.96 3.45
CA GLN A 38 -3.20 -16.85 3.76
C GLN A 38 -2.65 -15.41 3.66
N TYR A 39 -3.35 -14.51 2.96
CA TYR A 39 -2.99 -13.10 2.78
C TYR A 39 -3.87 -12.16 3.59
N LEU A 40 -4.67 -12.68 4.54
CA LEU A 40 -5.53 -11.83 5.38
C LEU A 40 -4.74 -10.77 6.14
N ASP A 41 -3.46 -11.03 6.34
CA ASP A 41 -2.59 -10.13 7.06
C ASP A 41 -2.20 -8.86 6.32
N VAL A 42 -2.39 -8.83 4.99
CA VAL A 42 -2.32 -7.62 4.16
C VAL A 42 -3.44 -6.64 4.53
N PHE A 43 -4.58 -7.15 5.04
CA PHE A 43 -5.73 -6.34 5.43
C PHE A 43 -5.67 -5.87 6.89
N TYR A 44 -4.71 -6.35 7.69
CA TYR A 44 -4.48 -5.80 9.02
C TYR A 44 -3.81 -4.45 8.87
N LYS A 45 -4.49 -3.38 9.29
CA LYS A 45 -4.00 -2.01 9.11
C LYS A 45 -2.68 -1.82 9.87
N VAL A 46 -2.54 -2.39 11.06
CA VAL A 46 -1.28 -2.41 11.83
C VAL A 46 -0.11 -3.05 11.06
N LYS A 47 -0.36 -4.02 10.18
CA LYS A 47 0.68 -4.63 9.33
C LYS A 47 0.87 -3.89 8.01
N ALA A 48 -0.20 -3.36 7.42
CA ALA A 48 -0.14 -2.58 6.18
C ALA A 48 0.63 -1.27 6.35
N GLU A 49 0.62 -0.67 7.55
CA GLU A 49 1.40 0.53 7.87
C GLU A 49 2.90 0.24 8.07
N LYS A 50 3.31 -1.04 8.20
CA LYS A 50 4.71 -1.43 8.36
C LYS A 50 5.34 -1.64 6.98
N LEU A 51 6.34 -0.81 6.66
CA LEU A 51 7.13 -1.01 5.46
C LEU A 51 7.90 -2.34 5.55
N PRO A 52 7.97 -3.12 4.46
CA PRO A 52 8.83 -4.30 4.42
C PRO A 52 10.29 -3.89 4.66
N PRO A 53 11.12 -4.82 5.17
CA PRO A 53 12.54 -4.53 5.38
C PRO A 53 13.17 -4.06 4.08
N HIS A 54 13.89 -2.93 4.14
CA HIS A 54 14.58 -2.40 2.97
C HIS A 54 15.53 -3.45 2.38
N HIS A 55 15.41 -3.70 1.09
CA HIS A 55 16.28 -4.61 0.38
C HIS A 55 17.62 -3.92 0.09
N ALA A 56 18.72 -4.69 0.04
CA ALA A 56 20.05 -4.16 -0.27
C ALA A 56 20.17 -3.51 -1.66
N ARG A 57 19.16 -3.71 -2.52
CA ARG A 57 19.05 -3.11 -3.87
C ARG A 57 18.01 -2.00 -3.95
N ASP A 58 17.34 -1.66 -2.84
CA ASP A 58 16.44 -0.52 -2.83
C ASP A 58 17.23 0.74 -3.15
N HIS A 59 16.69 1.54 -4.06
CA HIS A 59 17.30 2.82 -4.38
C HIS A 59 17.11 3.76 -3.18
N HIS A 60 18.23 4.13 -2.54
CA HIS A 60 18.22 5.18 -1.53
C HIS A 60 18.00 6.53 -2.24
N ILE A 61 16.74 6.97 -2.29
CA ILE A 61 16.41 8.31 -2.75
C ILE A 61 16.53 9.22 -1.54
N GLU A 62 17.63 9.95 -1.45
CA GLU A 62 17.75 11.04 -0.49
C GLU A 62 16.71 12.11 -0.85
N LEU A 63 15.73 12.31 0.03
CA LEU A 63 14.75 13.37 -0.12
C LEU A 63 15.43 14.70 0.25
N GLU A 64 16.14 15.30 -0.70
CA GLU A 64 16.75 16.62 -0.50
C GLU A 64 15.70 17.74 -0.59
N GLY A 65 15.46 18.39 0.55
CA GLY A 65 15.02 19.79 0.65
C GLY A 65 13.61 20.16 0.18
N LEU A 66 13.15 21.32 0.65
CA LEU A 66 11.97 21.98 0.08
C LEU A 66 12.25 22.33 -1.38
N LEU A 67 11.31 21.99 -2.27
CA LEU A 67 11.34 22.45 -3.66
C LEU A 67 11.56 23.97 -3.70
N PRO A 68 12.39 24.50 -4.62
CA PRO A 68 12.49 25.94 -4.84
C PRO A 68 11.08 26.54 -5.01
N PRO A 69 10.81 27.76 -4.51
CA PRO A 69 9.47 28.35 -4.56
C PRO A 69 8.85 28.35 -5.97
N GLU A 70 9.67 28.52 -7.01
CA GLU A 70 9.25 28.44 -8.41
C GLU A 70 8.86 27.02 -8.85
N ALA A 71 9.57 25.99 -8.38
CA ALA A 71 9.21 24.61 -8.68
C ALA A 71 7.90 24.21 -8.00
N LEU A 72 7.69 24.69 -6.77
CA LEU A 72 6.46 24.45 -6.02
C LEU A 72 5.25 25.14 -6.67
N SER A 73 5.40 26.38 -7.15
CA SER A 73 4.31 27.09 -7.84
C SER A 73 3.94 26.41 -9.16
N ARG A 74 4.92 25.99 -9.96
CA ARG A 74 4.68 25.23 -11.20
C ARG A 74 4.03 23.87 -10.94
N PHE A 75 4.44 23.17 -9.89
CA PHE A 75 3.82 21.92 -9.49
C PHE A 75 2.34 22.11 -9.12
N GLN A 76 2.00 23.17 -8.40
CA GLN A 76 0.61 23.48 -8.06
C GLN A 76 -0.24 23.73 -9.31
N ILE A 77 0.29 24.48 -10.30
CA ILE A 77 -0.39 24.70 -11.59
C ILE A 77 -0.65 23.38 -12.31
N LEU A 78 0.35 22.49 -12.37
CA LEU A 78 0.19 21.18 -13.01
C LEU A 78 -0.82 20.30 -12.29
N LYS A 79 -0.81 20.33 -10.95
CA LYS A 79 -1.79 19.61 -10.13
C LYS A 79 -3.21 20.12 -10.39
N GLU A 80 -3.39 21.44 -10.47
CA GLU A 80 -4.69 22.03 -10.76
C GLU A 80 -5.15 21.71 -12.18
N ALA A 81 -4.29 21.88 -13.18
CA ALA A 81 -4.62 21.56 -14.58
C ALA A 81 -4.97 20.08 -14.80
N SER A 82 -4.34 19.17 -14.05
CA SER A 82 -4.63 17.72 -14.14
C SER A 82 -5.87 17.26 -13.36
N THR A 83 -6.40 18.10 -12.45
CA THR A 83 -7.58 17.80 -11.64
C THR A 83 -8.80 18.63 -12.01
N THR A 84 -8.72 19.38 -13.11
CA THR A 84 -9.80 20.25 -13.59
C THR A 84 -10.12 19.99 -15.06
N SER A 85 -11.26 20.50 -15.51
CA SER A 85 -11.67 20.44 -16.92
C SER A 85 -10.68 21.23 -17.80
N PRO A 86 -10.33 20.74 -19.01
CA PRO A 86 -10.92 19.61 -19.71
C PRO A 86 -10.23 18.26 -19.46
N MET A 87 -9.17 18.20 -18.64
CA MET A 87 -8.45 16.94 -18.38
C MET A 87 -9.26 15.97 -17.52
N LEU A 88 -10.04 16.50 -16.58
CA LEU A 88 -11.02 15.75 -15.79
C LEU A 88 -12.43 16.13 -16.27
N SER A 89 -13.15 15.20 -16.88
CA SER A 89 -14.52 15.41 -17.36
C SER A 89 -15.51 14.50 -16.64
N ASP A 90 -16.78 14.91 -16.63
CA ASP A 90 -17.87 14.08 -16.09
C ASP A 90 -17.95 12.75 -16.83
N PHE A 91 -18.19 11.67 -16.08
CA PHE A 91 -18.35 10.35 -16.67
C PHE A 91 -19.62 10.26 -17.52
N ASN A 92 -19.48 9.77 -18.75
CA ASN A 92 -20.60 9.54 -19.66
C ASN A 92 -20.72 8.03 -19.97
N PRO A 93 -21.76 7.34 -19.47
CA PRO A 93 -21.93 5.89 -19.65
C PRO A 93 -22.26 5.48 -21.10
N SER A 94 -22.59 6.44 -21.97
CA SER A 94 -22.85 6.18 -23.39
C SER A 94 -21.56 6.14 -24.23
N LEU A 95 -20.43 6.51 -23.64
CA LEU A 95 -19.11 6.42 -24.27
C LEU A 95 -18.37 5.18 -23.76
N THR A 96 -17.51 4.60 -24.62
CA THR A 96 -16.63 3.50 -24.21
C THR A 96 -15.58 4.00 -23.22
N ALA A 97 -15.52 3.39 -22.04
CA ALA A 97 -14.44 3.62 -21.08
C ALA A 97 -13.24 2.72 -21.40
N ILE A 98 -12.04 3.29 -21.41
CA ILE A 98 -10.77 2.57 -21.52
C ILE A 98 -10.07 2.69 -20.18
N VAL A 99 -9.69 1.56 -19.57
CA VAL A 99 -8.99 1.55 -18.28
C VAL A 99 -7.53 1.20 -18.52
N ASP A 100 -6.65 2.15 -18.26
CA ASP A 100 -5.21 1.91 -18.24
C ASP A 100 -4.79 1.54 -16.81
N THR A 101 -4.14 0.39 -16.68
CA THR A 101 -3.67 -0.13 -15.39
C THR A 101 -2.17 -0.31 -15.40
N ASP A 102 -1.50 0.11 -14.34
CA ASP A 102 -0.08 -0.15 -14.10
C ASP A 102 0.11 -0.61 -12.65
N ALA A 103 1.09 -1.48 -12.42
CA ALA A 103 1.37 -2.04 -11.11
C ALA A 103 2.87 -2.01 -10.83
N SER A 104 3.21 -1.62 -9.62
CA SER A 104 4.55 -1.66 -9.07
C SER A 104 4.61 -2.67 -7.92
N ASP A 105 5.82 -2.90 -7.39
CA ASP A 105 6.03 -3.75 -6.22
C ASP A 105 5.28 -3.26 -4.97
N TYR A 106 4.83 -2.00 -4.94
CA TYR A 106 4.23 -1.36 -3.77
C TYR A 106 2.76 -0.95 -3.95
N ALA A 107 2.31 -0.72 -5.18
CA ALA A 107 0.97 -0.17 -5.43
C ALA A 107 0.48 -0.47 -6.85
N VAL A 108 -0.85 -0.51 -6.98
CA VAL A 108 -1.56 -0.56 -8.26
C VAL A 108 -2.18 0.82 -8.53
N ARG A 109 -2.08 1.28 -9.78
CA ARG A 109 -2.71 2.51 -10.26
C ARG A 109 -3.65 2.20 -11.42
N MET A 110 -4.81 2.83 -11.41
CA MET A 110 -5.78 2.78 -12.50
C MET A 110 -6.09 4.19 -12.97
N LYS A 111 -6.26 4.38 -14.28
CA LYS A 111 -6.73 5.61 -14.89
C LYS A 111 -7.87 5.28 -15.86
N LEU A 112 -8.96 6.04 -15.74
CA LEU A 112 -10.18 5.98 -16.56
C LEU A 112 -10.22 7.15 -17.56
#